data_AF-A0AAJ1Z635-F1
#
_entry.id   AF-A0AAJ1Z635-F1
#
_cell.length_a   1.000
_cell.length_b   1.000
_cell.length_c   1.000
_cell.angle_alpha   90.00
_cell.angle_beta   90.00
_cell.angle_gamma   90.00
#
_symmetry.space_group_name_H-M   'P 1'
#
loop_
_entity.id
_entity.type
_entity.pdbx_description
1 polymer ?
#
loop_
_entity_poly.entity_id
_entity_poly.type
_entity_poly.pdbx_seq_one_letter_code
_entity_poly.pdbx_strand_id
1 'polypeptide(L)' 'MILRTNDTKTRKTVRYVAGFVILLILVSFIYQWNNGLEIDTTERVSFILVLTSFLSTFLPVRKKASE' A
#
# COMPACT_ATOMS: atom_id res chain seq x y z
N MET A 1 12.57 -18.28 16.55
CA MET A 1 12.01 -17.33 17.54
C MET A 1 11.42 -16.17 16.76
N ILE A 2 10.10 -16.15 16.53
CA ILE A 2 9.44 -15.00 15.91
C ILE A 2 9.41 -13.92 16.99
N LEU A 3 10.24 -12.88 16.82
CA LEU A 3 10.38 -11.77 17.76
C LEU A 3 9.06 -10.99 17.80
N ARG A 4 8.10 -11.45 18.60
CA ARG A 4 6.83 -10.76 18.83
C ARG A 4 7.10 -9.59 19.79
N THR A 5 7.70 -8.52 19.26
CA THR A 5 7.83 -7.27 20.00
C THR A 5 6.42 -6.70 20.18
N ASN A 6 5.89 -6.76 21.41
CA ASN A 6 4.61 -6.15 21.83
C ASN A 6 4.64 -4.61 21.82
N ASP A 7 5.51 -4.00 21.02
CA ASP A 7 5.68 -2.57 20.94
C ASP A 7 4.72 -1.99 19.89
N THR A 8 3.60 -1.49 20.40
CA THR A 8 2.57 -0.82 19.61
C THR A 8 3.09 0.41 18.88
N LYS A 9 4.14 1.08 19.36
CA LYS A 9 4.78 2.21 18.67
C LYS A 9 5.59 1.70 17.49
N THR A 10 6.44 0.69 17.70
CA THR A 10 7.24 0.08 16.62
C THR A 10 6.34 -0.43 15.49
N ARG A 11 5.23 -1.12 15.81
CA ARG A 11 4.26 -1.59 14.81
C ARG A 11 3.61 -0.45 14.02
N LYS A 12 3.27 0.67 14.68
CA LYS A 12 2.71 1.85 14.00
C LYS A 12 3.74 2.48 13.07
N THR A 13 4.97 2.66 13.53
CA THR A 13 6.07 3.20 12.72
C THR A 13 6.30 2.35 11.47
N VAL A 14 6.42 1.03 11.63
CA VAL A 14 6.60 0.11 10.48
C VAL A 14 5.45 0.24 9.49
N ARG A 15 4.19 0.32 9.96
CA ARG A 15 3.03 0.50 9.07
C ARG A 15 3.13 1.80 8.28
N TYR A 16 3.43 2.93 8.94
CA TYR A 16 3.53 4.22 8.25
C TYR A 16 4.72 4.29 7.28
N VAL A 17 5.88 3.74 7.65
CA VAL A 17 7.05 3.67 6.76
C VAL A 17 6.74 2.81 5.53
N ALA A 18 6.12 1.64 5.73
CA ALA A 18 5.70 0.79 4.61
C ALA A 18 4.68 1.49 3.72
N GLY A 19 3.71 2.20 4.31
CA GLY A 19 2.74 3.00 3.55
C GLY A 19 3.39 4.11 2.72
N PHE A 20 4.39 4.78 3.28
CA PHE A 20 5.14 5.82 2.57
C PHE A 20 5.88 5.24 1.35
N VAL A 21 6.54 4.10 1.50
CA VAL A 21 7.20 3.41 0.37
C VAL A 21 6.19 3.03 -0.72
N ILE A 22 5.02 2.50 -0.33
CA ILE A 22 3.96 2.17 -1.29
C ILE A 22 3.45 3.42 -2.04
N LEU A 23 3.32 4.55 -1.36
CA LEU A 23 2.96 5.82 -2.01
C LEU A 23 4.01 6.26 -3.03
N LEU A 24 5.30 6.13 -2.72
CA LEU A 24 6.37 6.44 -3.69
C LEU A 24 6.29 5.55 -4.93
N ILE A 25 5.97 4.27 -4.76
CA ILE A 25 5.75 3.34 -5.88
C ILE A 25 4.56 3.82 -6.73
N LEU A 26 3.42 4.15 -6.11
CA LEU A 26 2.24 4.65 -6.83
C LEU A 26 2.52 5.96 -7.59
N VAL A 27 3.24 6.90 -6.97
CA VAL A 27 3.64 8.15 -7.62
C VAL A 27 4.56 7.88 -8.82
N SER A 28 5.44 6.88 -8.73
CA SER A 28 6.30 6.48 -9.85
C SER A 28 5.49 5.96 -11.04
N PHE A 29 4.47 5.14 -10.81
CA PHE A 29 3.55 4.70 -11.87
C PHE A 29 2.81 5.87 -12.52
N ILE A 30 2.32 6.83 -11.73
CA ILE A 30 1.64 8.02 -12.25
C ILE A 30 2.59 8.87 -13.10
N TYR A 31 3.82 9.04 -12.63
CA TYR A 31 4.85 9.77 -13.38
C TYR A 31 5.16 9.08 -14.71
N GLN A 32 5.37 7.77 -14.70
CA GLN A 32 5.64 7.02 -15.93
C GLN A 32 4.49 7.13 -16.94
N TRP A 33 3.24 6.98 -16.46
CA TRP A 33 2.03 7.17 -17.27
C TRP A 33 1.98 8.56 -17.90
N ASN A 34 2.27 9.60 -17.12
CA ASN A 34 2.22 10.98 -17.58
C ASN A 34 3.31 11.31 -18.61
N ASN A 35 4.45 10.61 -18.58
CA ASN A 35 5.53 10.79 -19.55
C ASN A 35 5.35 9.93 -20.81
N GLY A 36 4.20 9.28 -20.99
CA GLY A 36 3.91 8.47 -22.17
C GLY A 36 4.71 7.17 -22.24
N LEU A 37 5.25 6.69 -21.11
CA LEU A 37 5.80 5.34 -21.03
C LEU A 37 4.65 4.34 -21.21
N GLU A 38 4.86 3.39 -22.11
CA GLU A 38 3.88 2.37 -22.42
C GLU A 38 3.71 1.44 -21.21
N ILE A 39 2.53 1.51 -20.57
CA ILE A 39 2.22 0.66 -19.44
C ILE A 39 1.57 -0.63 -19.94
N ASP A 40 2.34 -1.70 -19.90
CA ASP A 40 1.91 -3.02 -20.33
C ASP A 40 0.89 -3.66 -19.35
N THR A 41 0.38 -4.84 -19.72
CA THR A 41 -0.60 -5.56 -18.91
C THR A 41 -0.04 -5.95 -17.53
N THR A 42 1.24 -6.31 -17.44
CA THR A 42 1.89 -6.73 -16.20
C THR A 42 2.03 -5.56 -15.22
N GLU A 43 2.44 -4.40 -15.73
CA GLU A 43 2.56 -3.17 -14.96
C GLU A 43 1.21 -2.68 -14.47
N ARG A 44 0.15 -2.77 -15.30
CA ARG A 44 -1.23 -2.46 -14.87
C ARG A 44 -1.71 -3.39 -13.75
N VAL A 45 -1.50 -4.70 -13.89
CA VAL A 45 -1.86 -5.67 -12.84
C VAL A 45 -1.10 -5.38 -11.55
N SER A 46 0.20 -5.11 -11.65
CA SER A 46 1.05 -4.76 -10.50
C SER A 46 0.59 -3.47 -9.83
N PHE A 47 0.24 -2.44 -10.61
CA PHE A 47 -0.31 -1.19 -10.10
C PHE A 47 -1.60 -1.42 -9.31
N ILE A 48 -2.53 -2.21 -9.85
CA ILE A 48 -3.79 -2.56 -9.16
C ILE A 48 -3.51 -3.30 -7.85
N LEU A 49 -2.58 -4.26 -7.84
CA LEU A 49 -2.19 -4.99 -6.63
C LEU A 49 -1.59 -4.07 -5.56
N VAL A 50 -0.69 -3.17 -5.95
CA VAL A 50 -0.08 -2.18 -5.03
C VAL A 50 -1.16 -1.24 -4.48
N LEU A 51 -2.04 -0.73 -5.33
CA LEU A 51 -3.13 0.17 -4.95
C LEU A 51 -4.12 -0.50 -3.99
N THR A 52 -4.58 -1.71 -4.32
CA THR A 52 -5.52 -2.47 -3.47
C THR A 52 -4.88 -2.87 -2.13
N SER A 53 -3.59 -3.20 -2.12
CA SER A 53 -2.83 -3.48 -0.89
C SER A 53 -2.72 -2.24 0.00
N PHE A 54 -2.45 -1.07 -0.59
CA PHE A 54 -2.45 0.20 0.12
C PHE A 54 -3.82 0.50 0.72
N LEU A 55 -4.88 0.44 -0.10
CA LEU A 55 -6.24 0.76 0.32
C LEU A 55 -6.71 -0.21 1.41
N SER A 56 -6.49 -1.52 1.28
CA SER A 56 -6.86 -2.49 2.32
C SER A 56 -6.09 -2.28 3.62
N THR A 57 -4.83 -1.84 3.54
CA THR A 57 -4.00 -1.58 4.71
C THR A 57 -4.36 -0.27 5.40
N PHE A 58 -4.76 0.78 4.69
CA PHE A 58 -4.95 2.12 5.26
C PHE A 58 -6.40 2.60 5.34
N LEU A 59 -7.30 2.10 4.48
CA LEU A 59 -8.71 2.40 4.62
C LEU A 59 -9.29 1.61 5.79
N PRO A 60 -10.02 2.29 6.70
CA PRO A 60 -10.76 1.59 7.73
C PRO A 60 -11.84 0.74 7.07
N VAL A 61 -11.75 -0.58 7.22
CA VAL A 61 -12.86 -1.47 6.91
C VAL A 61 -13.98 -1.11 7.88
N ARG A 62 -15.10 -0.61 7.36
CA ARG A 62 -16.30 -0.39 8.18
C ARG A 62 -16.60 -1.72 8.87
N LYS A 63 -16.45 -1.79 10.19
CA LYS A 63 -17.10 -2.85 10.94
C LYS A 63 -18.58 -2.66 10.64
N LYS A 64 -19.22 -3.61 9.94
CA LYS A 64 -20.68 -3.67 9.98
C LYS A 64 -21.02 -3.65 11.46
N ALA A 65 -21.79 -2.65 11.89
CA ALA A 65 -22.44 -2.72 13.19
C ALA A 65 -23.28 -3.99 13.11
N SER A 66 -22.77 -5.05 13.74
CA SER A 66 -23.59 -6.22 14.00
C SER A 66 -24.47 -5.78 15.16
N GLU A 67 -25.68 -5.33 14.83
CA GLU A 67 -26.83 -5.54 15.71
C GLU A 67 -27.23 -7.01 15.63
#